data_AF-A0A955UHM2-F1
#
_entry.id   AF-A0A955UHM2-F1
#
_cell.length_a   1.000
_cell.length_b   1.000
_cell.length_c   1.000
_cell.angle_alpha   90.00
_cell.angle_beta   90.00
_cell.angle_gamma   90.00
#
_symmetry.space_group_name_H-M   'P 1'
#
loop_
_entity.id
_entity.type
_entity.pdbx_description
1 polymer ?
#
loop_
_entity_poly.entity_id
_entity_poly.type
_entity_poly.pdbx_seq_one_letter_code
_entity_poly.pdbx_strand_id
1 'polypeptide(L)'
;MPHAFIPRRAPRRALVLGTALVLGLLADGHATASPEAGERGHYRGQCRQLTKQIDHYENTVLPMAYQRRNAAWANATRAQIERLWHRRADLCPAYGKDRTLLRRLAEQTRRFNQMLAAAGRAAAAFFTGGAAGGL
;
A
#
# COMPACT_ATOMS: atom_id res chain seq x y z
N MET A 1 -48.96 30.96 40.76
CA MET A 1 -47.96 30.21 41.56
C MET A 1 -48.27 28.73 41.31
N PRO A 2 -47.41 27.86 40.71
CA PRO A 2 -45.94 27.85 40.70
C PRO A 2 -45.24 27.63 39.33
N HIS A 3 -43.98 28.06 39.32
CA HIS A 3 -42.76 27.65 38.62
C HIS A 3 -42.78 26.92 37.25
N ALA A 4 -42.31 27.67 36.24
CA ALA A 4 -41.79 27.17 34.97
C ALA A 4 -40.43 26.46 35.15
N PHE A 5 -40.28 25.30 34.50
CA PHE A 5 -39.02 24.53 34.45
C PHE A 5 -38.20 24.98 33.23
N ILE A 6 -37.01 25.54 33.48
CA ILE A 6 -36.09 26.04 32.45
C ILE A 6 -35.16 24.89 32.01
N PRO A 7 -35.10 24.50 30.71
CA PRO A 7 -34.13 23.52 30.25
C PRO A 7 -32.73 24.15 30.10
N ARG A 8 -31.76 23.69 30.90
CA ARG A 8 -30.33 23.99 30.70
C ARG A 8 -29.79 23.20 29.52
N ARG A 9 -29.60 23.86 28.37
CA ARG A 9 -28.85 23.31 27.22
C ARG A 9 -27.35 23.35 27.54
N ALA A 10 -26.71 22.18 27.59
CA ALA A 10 -25.26 22.05 27.63
C ALA A 10 -24.64 22.43 26.27
N PRO A 11 -23.45 23.06 26.25
CA PRO A 11 -22.78 23.44 25.01
C PRO A 11 -22.13 22.23 24.31
N ARG A 12 -22.73 21.78 23.21
CA ARG A 12 -22.17 20.80 22.26
C ARG A 12 -21.13 21.45 21.32
N ARG A 13 -20.00 21.92 21.86
CA ARG A 13 -18.91 22.50 21.05
C ARG A 13 -17.54 21.97 21.48
N ALA A 14 -17.31 20.67 21.36
CA ALA A 14 -15.97 20.12 21.61
C ALA A 14 -15.68 18.76 20.95
N LEU A 15 -16.40 18.35 19.90
CA LEU A 15 -16.17 17.02 19.30
C LEU A 15 -16.39 16.98 17.78
N VAL A 16 -15.79 17.89 17.03
CA VAL A 16 -15.83 17.86 15.55
C VAL A 16 -14.44 17.89 14.91
N LEU A 17 -13.36 18.17 15.64
CA LEU A 17 -12.03 18.32 15.04
C LEU A 17 -11.16 17.04 14.99
N GLY A 18 -11.53 15.97 15.69
CA GLY A 18 -10.71 14.74 15.76
C GLY A 18 -10.91 13.74 14.61
N THR A 19 -12.07 13.75 13.96
CA THR A 19 -12.46 12.71 12.97
C THR A 19 -12.10 13.03 11.53
N ALA A 20 -11.68 14.26 11.22
CA ALA A 20 -11.29 14.63 9.85
C ALA A 20 -9.88 14.15 9.47
N LEU A 21 -8.97 13.96 10.44
CA LEU A 21 -7.57 13.60 10.13
C LEU A 21 -7.38 12.11 9.84
N VAL A 22 -8.20 11.23 10.44
CA VAL A 22 -8.08 9.77 10.23
C VAL A 22 -8.73 9.32 8.91
N LEU A 23 -9.71 10.05 8.39
CA LEU A 23 -10.31 9.75 7.09
C LEU A 23 -9.43 10.12 5.89
N GLY A 24 -8.46 11.03 6.07
CA GLY A 24 -7.55 11.44 4.99
C GLY A 24 -6.51 10.37 4.63
N LEU A 25 -6.09 9.52 5.59
CA LEU A 25 -5.05 8.51 5.38
C LEU A 25 -5.55 7.20 4.75
N LEU A 26 -6.86 7.03 4.55
CA LEU A 26 -7.43 5.85 3.89
C LEU A 26 -7.81 6.11 2.42
N ALA A 27 -7.59 7.33 1.91
CA ALA A 27 -7.99 7.69 0.55
C ALA A 27 -6.95 7.35 -0.53
N ASP A 28 -5.69 7.06 -0.18
CA ASP A 28 -4.63 6.76 -1.15
C ASP A 28 -4.29 5.27 -1.19
N GLY A 29 -5.02 4.52 -2.01
CA GLY A 29 -4.72 3.09 -2.20
C GLY A 29 -5.26 2.44 -3.47
N HIS A 30 -5.94 3.20 -4.33
CA HIS A 30 -6.41 2.67 -5.62
C HIS A 30 -5.56 3.31 -6.72
N ALA A 31 -4.32 2.82 -6.86
CA ALA A 31 -3.58 2.95 -8.10
C ALA A 31 -4.30 2.12 -9.16
N THR A 32 -5.44 2.61 -9.63
CA THR A 32 -6.10 2.10 -10.82
C THR A 32 -5.17 2.44 -11.97
N ALA A 33 -4.40 1.42 -12.40
CA ALA A 33 -3.72 1.42 -13.67
C ALA A 33 -4.66 1.97 -14.75
N SER A 34 -4.45 3.22 -15.16
CA SER A 34 -5.33 3.88 -16.11
C SER A 34 -5.36 3.04 -17.40
N PRO A 35 -6.55 2.64 -17.89
CA PRO A 35 -6.66 1.81 -19.09
C PRO A 35 -6.06 2.48 -20.34
N GLU A 36 -5.85 3.80 -20.30
CA GLU A 36 -5.24 4.59 -21.39
C GLU A 36 -3.73 4.43 -21.53
N ALA A 37 -3.05 3.89 -20.51
CA ALA A 37 -1.59 3.75 -20.50
C ALA A 37 -1.03 2.81 -21.60
N GLY A 38 -1.89 2.04 -22.29
CA GLY A 38 -1.51 1.19 -23.41
C GLY A 38 -1.72 1.79 -24.81
N GLU A 39 -2.28 3.01 -24.95
CA GLU A 39 -2.93 3.41 -26.21
C GLU A 39 -2.02 3.92 -27.34
N ARG A 40 -0.76 4.24 -27.06
CA ARG A 40 0.15 4.78 -28.08
C ARG A 40 1.34 3.85 -28.28
N GLY A 41 1.38 3.14 -29.41
CA GLY A 41 2.53 2.33 -29.84
C GLY A 41 2.20 1.01 -30.55
N HIS A 42 3.25 0.38 -31.08
CA HIS A 42 3.17 -0.84 -31.89
C HIS A 42 2.58 -2.06 -31.14
N TYR A 43 2.60 -2.02 -29.80
CA TYR A 43 2.21 -3.12 -28.91
C TYR A 43 0.85 -2.94 -28.19
N ARG A 44 0.01 -1.97 -28.60
CA ARG A 44 -1.28 -1.66 -27.92
C ARG A 44 -2.16 -2.89 -27.66
N GLY A 45 -2.32 -3.76 -28.66
CA GLY A 45 -3.12 -4.98 -28.55
C GLY A 45 -2.59 -5.94 -27.48
N GLN A 46 -1.26 -6.14 -27.46
CA GLN A 46 -0.60 -7.01 -26.48
C GLN A 46 -0.69 -6.42 -25.07
N CYS A 47 -0.51 -5.11 -24.92
CA CYS A 47 -0.69 -4.41 -23.65
C CYS A 47 -2.10 -4.60 -23.08
N ARG A 48 -3.13 -4.44 -23.91
CA ARG A 48 -4.53 -4.64 -23.51
C ARG A 48 -4.80 -6.10 -23.13
N GLN A 49 -4.27 -7.05 -23.89
CA GLN A 49 -4.40 -8.48 -23.60
C GLN A 49 -3.74 -8.84 -22.27
N LEU A 50 -2.51 -8.37 -22.02
CA LEU A 50 -1.79 -8.59 -20.77
C LEU A 50 -2.54 -7.99 -19.59
N THR A 51 -3.06 -6.76 -19.71
CA THR A 51 -3.88 -6.15 -18.64
C THR A 51 -5.12 -6.96 -18.35
N LYS A 52 -5.86 -7.42 -19.36
CA LYS A 52 -7.04 -8.30 -19.16
C LYS A 52 -6.65 -9.62 -18.50
N GLN A 53 -5.49 -10.17 -18.85
CA GLN A 53 -5.02 -11.43 -18.27
C GLN A 53 -4.64 -11.25 -16.80
N ILE A 54 -3.91 -10.18 -16.47
CA ILE A 54 -3.59 -9.79 -15.10
C ILE A 54 -4.88 -9.63 -14.29
N ASP A 55 -5.83 -8.85 -14.80
CA ASP A 55 -7.13 -8.58 -14.18
C ASP A 55 -7.91 -9.87 -13.89
N HIS A 56 -7.95 -10.80 -14.86
CA HIS A 56 -8.57 -12.11 -14.65
C HIS A 56 -7.89 -12.92 -13.53
N TYR A 57 -6.56 -12.95 -13.48
CA TYR A 57 -5.86 -13.66 -12.42
C TYR A 57 -6.06 -13.00 -11.05
N GLU A 58 -6.03 -11.67 -10.97
CA GLU A 58 -6.20 -10.91 -9.73
C GLU A 58 -7.63 -11.00 -9.18
N ASN A 59 -8.63 -10.86 -10.04
CA ASN A 59 -10.03 -10.73 -9.62
C ASN A 59 -10.85 -12.03 -9.71
N THR A 60 -10.38 -13.04 -10.43
CA THR A 60 -11.09 -14.33 -10.56
C THR A 60 -10.31 -15.49 -9.96
N VAL A 61 -9.06 -15.72 -10.40
CA VAL A 61 -8.31 -16.93 -10.04
C VAL A 61 -7.76 -16.87 -8.61
N LEU A 62 -7.18 -15.72 -8.23
CA LEU A 62 -6.58 -15.56 -6.91
C LEU A 62 -7.61 -15.63 -5.76
N PRO A 63 -8.80 -14.99 -5.85
CA PRO A 63 -9.85 -15.14 -4.84
C PRO A 63 -10.34 -16.59 -4.75
N MET A 64 -10.45 -17.29 -5.88
CA MET A 64 -10.83 -18.70 -5.90
C MET A 64 -9.82 -19.57 -5.14
N ALA A 65 -8.53 -19.33 -5.30
CA ALA A 65 -7.49 -20.04 -4.54
C ALA A 65 -7.61 -19.81 -3.03
N TYR A 66 -7.91 -18.56 -2.60
CA TYR A 66 -8.15 -18.24 -1.20
C TYR A 66 -9.42 -18.88 -0.64
N GLN A 67 -10.52 -18.86 -1.40
CA GLN A 67 -11.78 -19.52 -1.01
C GLN A 67 -11.57 -21.02 -0.77
N ARG A 68 -10.73 -21.66 -1.59
CA ARG A 68 -10.34 -23.08 -1.42
C ARG A 68 -9.25 -23.32 -0.37
N ARG A 69 -8.78 -22.27 0.32
CA ARG A 69 -7.69 -22.30 1.30
C ARG A 69 -6.42 -22.99 0.77
N ASN A 70 -6.15 -22.85 -0.53
CA ASN A 70 -4.99 -23.47 -1.17
C ASN A 70 -3.85 -22.46 -1.30
N ALA A 71 -2.96 -22.45 -0.31
CA ALA A 71 -1.84 -21.52 -0.25
C ALA A 71 -0.83 -21.74 -1.39
N ALA A 72 -0.56 -22.99 -1.78
CA ALA A 72 0.35 -23.30 -2.87
C ALA A 72 -0.16 -22.74 -4.20
N TRP A 73 -1.46 -22.88 -4.47
CA TRP A 73 -2.10 -22.29 -5.63
C TRP A 73 -2.06 -20.75 -5.58
N ALA A 74 -2.44 -20.14 -4.46
CA ALA A 74 -2.40 -18.68 -4.32
C ALA A 74 -0.99 -18.12 -4.56
N ASN A 75 0.05 -18.78 -4.04
CA ASN A 75 1.44 -18.40 -4.25
C ASN A 75 1.87 -18.54 -5.72
N ALA A 76 1.49 -19.64 -6.39
CA ALA A 76 1.76 -19.83 -7.81
C ALA A 76 1.05 -18.79 -8.68
N THR A 77 -0.20 -18.44 -8.36
CA THR A 77 -0.97 -17.40 -9.05
C THR A 77 -0.35 -16.02 -8.86
N ARG A 78 0.08 -15.64 -7.64
CA ARG A 78 0.82 -14.39 -7.42
C ARG A 78 2.11 -14.33 -8.22
N ALA A 79 2.89 -15.41 -8.25
CA ALA A 79 4.12 -15.47 -9.04
C ALA A 79 3.84 -15.32 -10.55
N GLN A 80 2.72 -15.85 -11.05
CA GLN A 80 2.30 -15.67 -12.43
C GLN A 80 1.87 -14.23 -12.73
N ILE A 81 1.10 -13.61 -11.82
CA ILE A 81 0.70 -12.20 -11.92
C ILE A 81 1.96 -11.32 -12.01
N GLU A 82 2.96 -11.52 -11.14
CA GLU A 82 4.23 -10.79 -11.16
C GLU A 82 4.97 -10.92 -12.50
N ARG A 83 5.07 -12.14 -13.06
CA ARG A 83 5.68 -12.35 -14.38
C ARG A 83 4.94 -11.58 -15.48
N LEU A 84 3.62 -11.59 -15.47
CA LEU A 84 2.80 -10.86 -16.44
C LEU A 84 2.96 -9.35 -16.27
N TRP A 85 3.02 -8.86 -15.03
CA TRP A 85 3.28 -7.46 -14.71
C TRP A 85 4.63 -6.99 -15.23
N HIS A 86 5.70 -7.76 -15.01
CA HIS A 86 7.02 -7.45 -15.58
C HIS A 86 7.00 -7.45 -17.10
N ARG A 87 6.40 -8.46 -17.73
CA ARG A 87 6.25 -8.53 -19.18
C ARG A 87 5.48 -7.33 -19.74
N ARG A 88 4.42 -6.90 -19.04
CA ARG A 88 3.65 -5.70 -19.40
C ARG A 88 4.50 -4.45 -19.28
N ALA A 89 5.28 -4.29 -18.22
CA ALA A 89 6.15 -3.14 -18.04
C ALA A 89 7.26 -3.05 -19.10
N ASP A 90 7.76 -4.19 -19.60
CA ASP A 90 8.77 -4.23 -20.65
C ASP A 90 8.21 -3.87 -22.03
N LEU A 91 6.97 -4.28 -22.32
CA LEU A 91 6.31 -4.04 -23.61
C LEU A 91 5.55 -2.70 -23.69
N CYS A 92 5.09 -2.18 -22.56
CA CYS A 92 4.18 -1.04 -22.49
C CYS A 92 4.88 0.15 -21.80
N PRO A 93 5.31 1.18 -22.55
CA PRO A 93 6.21 2.22 -22.04
C PRO A 93 5.62 3.08 -20.93
N ALA A 94 4.29 3.23 -20.86
CA ALA A 94 3.64 3.93 -19.76
C ALA A 94 3.82 3.19 -18.43
N TYR A 95 3.63 1.87 -18.43
CA TYR A 95 3.75 1.02 -17.24
C TYR A 95 5.21 0.79 -16.82
N GLY A 96 6.15 0.92 -17.75
CA GLY A 96 7.58 0.90 -17.44
C GLY A 96 8.00 2.03 -16.48
N LYS A 97 7.37 3.21 -16.58
CA LYS A 97 7.63 4.34 -15.67
C LYS A 97 7.23 4.00 -14.23
N ASP A 98 6.07 3.38 -14.05
CA ASP A 98 5.58 2.96 -12.73
C ASP A 98 6.52 1.92 -12.10
N ARG A 99 7.03 0.97 -12.89
CA ARG A 99 8.04 -0.01 -12.42
C ARG A 99 9.30 0.68 -11.91
N THR A 100 9.78 1.73 -12.59
CA THR A 100 10.97 2.46 -12.12
C THR A 100 10.72 3.25 -10.85
N LEU A 101 9.52 3.81 -10.69
CA LEU A 101 9.12 4.54 -9.49
C LEU A 101 9.05 3.58 -8.30
N LEU A 102 8.37 2.44 -8.45
CA LEU A 102 8.27 1.41 -7.41
C LEU A 102 9.65 0.87 -7.01
N ARG A 103 10.55 0.63 -7.97
CA ARG A 103 11.94 0.23 -7.65
C ARG A 103 12.68 1.28 -6.84
N ARG A 104 12.52 2.57 -7.16
CA ARG A 104 13.14 3.67 -6.40
C ARG A 104 12.59 3.74 -4.98
N LEU A 105 11.27 3.59 -4.82
CA LEU A 105 10.64 3.55 -3.50
C LEU A 105 11.14 2.36 -2.67
N ALA A 106 11.18 1.15 -3.23
CA ALA A 106 11.69 -0.02 -2.53
C ALA A 106 13.15 0.16 -2.05
N GLU A 107 13.99 0.77 -2.89
CA GLU A 107 15.38 1.09 -2.54
C GLU A 107 15.45 2.13 -1.40
N GLN A 108 14.59 3.16 -1.43
CA GLN A 108 14.49 4.15 -0.37
C GLN A 108 14.05 3.53 0.96
N THR A 109 13.03 2.67 0.95
CA THR A 109 12.55 1.97 2.16
C THR A 109 13.64 1.06 2.74
N ARG A 110 14.39 0.37 1.87
CA ARG A 110 15.52 -0.47 2.31
C ARG A 110 16.60 0.35 3.00
N ARG A 111 16.97 1.50 2.45
CA ARG A 111 17.93 2.44 3.07
C ARG A 111 17.41 2.99 4.39
N PHE A 112 16.13 3.34 4.46
CA PHE A 112 15.50 3.78 5.70
C PHE A 112 15.57 2.70 6.78
N ASN A 113 15.21 1.46 6.45
CA ASN A 113 15.28 0.33 7.39
C ASN A 113 16.72 0.06 7.86
N GLN A 114 17.71 0.22 6.99
CA GLN A 114 19.13 0.11 7.38
C GLN A 114 19.54 1.20 8.37
N MET A 115 19.13 2.46 8.13
CA MET A 115 19.39 3.56 9.04
C MET A 115 18.67 3.36 10.39
N LEU A 116 17.42 2.91 10.37
CA LEU A 116 16.64 2.65 11.58
C LEU A 116 17.25 1.49 12.40
N ALA A 117 17.74 0.44 11.74
CA ALA A 117 18.46 -0.65 12.40
C ALA A 117 19.82 -0.20 12.97
N ALA A 118 20.54 0.69 12.28
CA ALA A 118 21.78 1.27 12.79
C ALA A 118 21.52 2.16 14.00
N ALA A 119 20.51 3.04 13.93
CA ALA A 119 20.08 3.89 15.03
C ALA A 119 19.59 3.07 16.24
N GLY A 120 18.82 2.00 15.99
CA GLY A 120 18.38 1.08 17.04
C GLY A 120 19.54 0.38 17.74
N ARG A 121 20.56 -0.06 16.98
CA ARG A 121 21.78 -0.63 17.57
C ARG A 121 22.59 0.40 18.36
N ALA A 122 22.70 1.64 17.88
CA ALA A 122 23.38 2.71 18.58
C ALA A 122 22.66 3.11 19.88
N ALA A 123 21.32 3.23 19.84
CA ALA A 123 20.50 3.49 21.01
C ALA A 123 20.60 2.35 22.03
N ALA A 124 20.51 1.10 21.57
CA ALA A 124 20.73 -0.07 22.42
C ALA A 124 22.12 0.00 23.07
N ALA A 125 23.19 0.26 22.31
CA ALA A 125 24.55 0.40 22.85
C ALA A 125 24.69 1.57 23.85
N PHE A 126 23.96 2.67 23.66
CA PHE A 126 23.94 3.79 24.60
C PHE A 126 23.25 3.40 25.91
N PHE A 127 22.09 2.74 25.85
CA PHE A 127 21.32 2.35 27.04
C PHE A 127 21.89 1.11 27.75
N THR A 128 22.50 0.17 27.02
CA THR A 128 23.13 -1.02 27.62
C THR A 128 24.61 -0.79 27.97
N GLY A 129 25.31 0.09 27.25
CA GLY A 129 26.69 0.48 27.55
C GLY A 129 26.83 1.27 28.85
N GLY A 130 25.76 1.91 29.34
CA GLY A 130 25.71 2.52 30.67
C GLY A 130 25.50 1.52 31.82
N ALA A 131 25.11 0.27 31.54
CA ALA A 131 24.87 -0.75 32.57
C ALA A 131 26.11 -1.61 32.89
N ALA A 132 27.18 -1.52 32.09
CA ALA A 132 28.41 -2.31 32.26
C ALA A 132 29.62 -1.49 32.78
N GLY A 133 29.45 -0.18 33.02
CA GLY A 133 30.51 0.74 33.43
C GLY A 133 30.48 1.14 34.91
N GLY A 134 29.92 0.30 35.78
CA GLY A 134 29.88 0.50 37.23
C GLY A 134 30.69 -0.57 37.97
N LEU A 135 32.02 -0.44 37.94
CA LEU A 135 32.95 -1.02 38.92
C LEU A 135 33.94 0.08 39.30
#